data_AF-A0A8S3FDH1-F1
#
_entry.id   AF-A0A8S3FDH1-F1
#
_cell.length_a   1.000
_cell.length_b   1.000
_cell.length_c   1.000
_cell.angle_alpha   90.00
_cell.angle_beta   90.00
_cell.angle_gamma   90.00
#
_symmetry.space_group_name_H-M   'P 1'
#
loop_
_entity.id
_entity.type
_entity.pdbx_description
1 polymer ?
#
loop_
_entity_poly.entity_id
_entity_poly.type
_entity_poly.pdbx_seq_one_letter_code
_entity_poly.pdbx_strand_id
1 'polypeptide(L)'
;CSLLALDQEMLTMALISTFSMTKGERVISLKNFDQANDCRDALAKALYERLFSWIVKQINILLQPNRRYNQTDDNIERTCSILDMSGFENFQVNSFEQLCINVANEHLQYYFNEHIFLQEEQDYRTEGVSCHKVQFQNNEDLIELFMGTLGILALLDEESRFPKANDESLVQKFHSHCKVHPRYIKPRSNESAFGIHHYAGKVVYDARGFLEKNRDNLSANLIECMEKSGIELISHLFHTTDDISHSS
;
A
#
# COMPACT_ATOMS: atom_id res chain seq x y z
N CYS A 1 14.81 24.51 -2.78
CA CYS A 1 14.78 25.35 -1.55
C CYS A 1 13.77 26.48 -1.66
N SER A 2 13.88 27.38 -2.64
CA SER A 2 12.96 28.52 -2.80
C SER A 2 11.48 28.14 -2.88
N LEU A 3 11.13 27.15 -3.71
CA LEU A 3 9.74 26.68 -3.88
C LEU A 3 9.15 26.02 -2.62
N LEU A 4 10.00 25.50 -1.74
CA LEU A 4 9.57 24.89 -0.48
C LEU A 4 9.72 25.89 0.69
N ALA A 5 10.18 27.12 0.43
CA ALA A 5 10.53 28.11 1.45
C ALA A 5 11.40 27.54 2.59
N LEU A 6 12.41 26.75 2.23
CA LEU A 6 13.35 26.11 3.17
C LEU A 6 14.74 26.71 3.07
N ASP A 7 15.45 26.70 4.20
CA ASP A 7 16.87 26.98 4.25
C ASP A 7 17.67 25.89 3.48
N GLN A 8 18.64 26.34 2.69
CA GLN A 8 19.40 25.45 1.82
C GLN A 8 20.36 24.54 2.61
N GLU A 9 21.01 25.06 3.64
CA GLU A 9 21.95 24.26 4.44
C GLU A 9 21.21 23.22 5.25
N MET A 10 20.07 23.59 5.83
CA MET A 10 19.21 22.67 6.56
C MET A 10 18.71 21.52 5.67
N LEU A 11 18.19 21.82 4.48
CA LEU A 11 17.72 20.79 3.56
C LEU A 11 18.87 19.90 3.08
N THR A 12 20.03 20.49 2.80
CA THR A 12 21.24 19.73 2.41
C THR A 12 21.63 18.75 3.51
N MET A 13 21.75 19.21 4.76
CA MET A 13 22.08 18.37 5.90
C MET A 13 21.03 17.29 6.16
N ALA A 14 19.74 17.59 6.00
CA ALA A 14 18.67 16.61 6.15
C ALA A 14 18.72 15.51 5.08
N LEU A 15 19.07 15.86 3.85
CA LEU A 15 19.24 14.91 2.76
C LEU A 15 20.48 14.03 2.94
N ILE A 16 21.62 14.57 3.35
CA ILE A 16 22.90 13.82 3.36
C ILE A 16 23.25 13.19 4.70
N SER A 17 22.48 13.41 5.76
CA SER A 17 22.77 12.87 7.09
C SER A 17 21.57 12.26 7.78
N THR A 18 21.83 11.38 8.74
CA THR A 18 20.87 10.93 9.76
C THR A 18 21.41 11.31 11.13
N PHE A 19 20.52 11.67 12.07
CA PHE A 19 20.93 11.74 13.47
C PHE A 19 20.25 10.65 14.29
N SER A 20 20.97 10.14 15.28
CA SER A 20 20.44 9.22 16.27
C SER A 20 20.81 9.70 17.67
N MET A 21 19.87 9.59 18.61
CA MET A 21 20.13 9.88 20.01
C MET A 21 20.74 8.64 20.67
N THR A 22 22.02 8.71 21.03
CA THR A 22 22.69 7.64 21.77
C THR A 22 23.17 8.20 23.10
N LYS A 23 22.63 7.69 24.21
CA LYS A 23 22.98 8.13 25.59
C LYS A 23 22.85 9.65 25.82
N GLY A 24 21.89 10.30 25.16
CA GLY A 24 21.65 11.74 25.27
C GLY A 24 22.50 12.60 24.31
N GLU A 25 23.43 12.00 23.56
CA GLU A 25 24.21 12.70 22.53
C GLU A 25 23.61 12.51 21.15
N ARG A 26 23.60 13.59 20.36
CA ARG A 26 23.19 13.57 18.95
C ARG A 26 24.37 13.11 18.10
N VAL A 27 24.35 11.85 17.67
CA VAL A 27 25.33 11.31 16.73
C VAL A 27 24.85 11.58 15.31
N ILE A 28 25.67 12.25 14.50
CA ILE A 28 25.40 12.53 13.09
C ILE A 28 26.17 11.51 12.24
N SER A 29 25.47 10.80 11.37
CA SER A 29 26.06 9.90 10.39
C SER A 29 25.79 10.41 8.98
N LEU A 30 26.81 10.43 8.14
CA LEU A 30 26.67 10.82 6.73
C LEU A 30 26.18 9.63 5.90
N LYS A 31 25.28 9.91 4.97
CA LYS A 31 24.77 8.97 3.99
C LYS A 31 25.74 8.84 2.83
N ASN A 32 25.79 7.66 2.23
CA ASN A 32 26.46 7.47 0.95
C ASN A 32 25.62 8.07 -0.21
N PHE A 33 26.15 8.01 -1.44
CA PHE A 33 25.49 8.57 -2.62
C PHE A 33 24.10 7.97 -2.88
N ASP A 34 23.96 6.65 -2.80
CA ASP A 34 22.70 5.96 -3.07
C ASP A 34 21.65 6.30 -2.00
N GLN A 35 22.03 6.23 -0.73
CA GLN A 35 21.17 6.61 0.40
C GLN A 35 20.70 8.08 0.33
N ALA A 36 21.51 8.99 -0.21
CA ALA A 36 21.13 10.37 -0.40
C ALA A 36 20.11 10.54 -1.55
N ASN A 37 20.23 9.76 -2.63
CA ASN A 37 19.22 9.73 -3.70
C ASN A 37 17.90 9.13 -3.20
N ASP A 38 17.96 8.00 -2.50
CA ASP A 38 16.77 7.37 -1.92
C ASP A 38 16.06 8.34 -0.97
N CYS A 39 16.83 9.07 -0.16
CA CYS A 39 16.31 10.09 0.74
C CYS A 39 15.62 11.25 0.01
N ARG A 40 16.16 11.69 -1.13
CA ARG A 40 15.53 12.71 -1.98
C ARG A 40 14.21 12.19 -2.55
N ASP A 41 14.20 10.96 -3.04
CA ASP A 41 13.02 10.39 -3.70
C ASP A 41 11.92 10.06 -2.68
N ALA A 42 12.28 9.58 -1.48
CA ALA A 42 11.38 9.41 -0.35
C ALA A 42 10.74 10.75 0.07
N LEU A 43 11.51 11.84 0.10
CA LEU A 43 10.97 13.18 0.37
C LEU A 43 9.95 13.61 -0.69
N ALA A 44 10.25 13.38 -1.96
CA ALA A 44 9.34 13.72 -3.06
C ALA A 44 8.03 12.91 -2.98
N LYS A 45 8.12 11.59 -2.69
CA LYS A 45 6.96 10.72 -2.45
C LYS A 45 6.12 11.23 -1.28
N ALA A 46 6.73 11.49 -0.13
CA ALA A 46 6.02 11.96 1.06
C ALA A 46 5.34 13.33 0.86
N LEU A 47 5.99 14.26 0.14
CA LEU A 47 5.38 15.54 -0.22
C LEU A 47 4.11 15.34 -1.07
N TYR A 48 4.21 14.50 -2.09
CA TYR A 48 3.09 14.24 -2.99
C TYR A 48 1.95 13.50 -2.29
N GLU A 49 2.26 12.45 -1.54
CA GLU A 49 1.30 11.65 -0.78
C GLU A 49 0.53 12.51 0.23
N ARG A 50 1.23 13.32 1.03
CA ARG A 50 0.60 14.21 2.03
C ARG A 50 -0.25 15.28 1.36
N LEU A 51 0.21 15.85 0.25
CA LEU A 51 -0.59 16.81 -0.52
C LEU A 51 -1.85 16.15 -1.08
N PHE A 52 -1.74 14.96 -1.65
CA PHE A 52 -2.87 14.20 -2.18
C PHE A 52 -3.90 13.91 -1.08
N SER A 53 -3.46 13.41 0.08
CA SER A 53 -4.30 13.16 1.25
C SER A 53 -4.99 14.45 1.74
N TRP A 54 -4.29 15.58 1.74
CA TRP A 54 -4.89 16.87 2.06
C TRP A 54 -5.95 17.29 1.05
N ILE A 55 -5.71 17.12 -0.26
CA ILE A 55 -6.70 17.41 -1.30
C ILE A 55 -7.96 16.56 -1.07
N VAL A 56 -7.82 15.26 -0.84
CA VAL A 56 -8.94 14.35 -0.54
C VAL A 56 -9.70 14.82 0.71
N LYS A 57 -8.99 15.22 1.78
CA LYS A 57 -9.60 15.78 2.99
C LYS A 57 -10.39 17.06 2.69
N GLN A 58 -9.86 17.98 1.88
CA GLN A 58 -10.58 19.20 1.49
C GLN A 58 -11.85 18.87 0.70
N ILE A 59 -11.77 17.95 -0.28
CA ILE A 59 -12.93 17.48 -1.04
C ILE A 59 -13.99 16.90 -0.09
N ASN A 60 -13.58 16.04 0.84
CA ASN A 60 -14.49 15.45 1.82
C ASN A 60 -15.15 16.49 2.72
N ILE A 61 -14.43 17.51 3.18
CA ILE A 61 -14.98 18.62 3.96
C ILE A 61 -16.03 19.40 3.15
N LEU A 62 -15.75 19.69 1.88
CA LEU A 62 -16.66 20.42 1.01
C LEU A 62 -17.92 19.63 0.64
N LEU A 63 -17.84 18.30 0.62
CA LEU A 63 -18.97 17.42 0.29
C LEU A 63 -19.76 16.94 1.53
N GLN A 64 -19.42 17.40 2.75
CA GLN A 64 -20.14 16.96 3.95
C GLN A 64 -21.64 17.29 3.88
N PRO A 65 -22.54 16.33 4.12
CA PRO A 65 -23.97 16.58 4.14
C PRO A 65 -24.35 17.60 5.22
N ASN A 66 -25.20 18.56 4.87
CA ASN A 66 -25.75 19.51 5.83
C ASN A 66 -26.72 18.80 6.79
N ARG A 67 -26.20 18.30 7.92
CA ARG A 67 -26.97 17.59 8.98
C ARG A 67 -28.14 18.38 9.59
N ARG A 68 -28.29 19.67 9.26
CA ARG A 68 -29.39 20.52 9.74
C ARG A 68 -30.75 20.24 9.07
N TYR A 69 -30.79 19.53 7.94
CA TYR A 69 -32.05 19.23 7.22
C TYR A 69 -32.68 17.86 7.56
N ASN A 70 -32.00 17.00 8.34
CA ASN A 70 -32.42 15.60 8.59
C ASN A 70 -32.94 15.33 10.01
N GLN A 71 -33.35 16.35 10.79
CA GLN A 71 -33.91 16.17 12.15
C GLN A 71 -35.40 15.80 12.14
N THR A 72 -35.83 14.93 11.23
CA THR A 72 -37.11 14.24 11.34
C THR A 72 -36.82 12.77 11.52
N ASP A 73 -37.17 12.24 12.69
CA ASP A 73 -36.77 10.95 13.30
C ASP A 73 -36.99 9.65 12.50
N ASP A 74 -37.39 9.70 11.22
CA ASP A 74 -37.74 8.52 10.41
C ASP A 74 -36.96 8.38 9.08
N ASN A 75 -36.00 9.26 8.77
CA ASN A 75 -35.27 9.16 7.51
C ASN A 75 -34.01 8.28 7.67
N ILE A 76 -34.13 6.99 7.32
CA ILE A 76 -32.98 6.10 7.12
C ILE A 76 -32.08 6.73 6.04
N GLU A 77 -30.89 7.19 6.42
CA GLU A 77 -29.91 7.70 5.46
C GLU A 77 -29.50 6.57 4.52
N ARG A 78 -29.96 6.64 3.27
CA ARG A 78 -29.56 5.71 2.20
C ARG A 78 -28.31 6.25 1.53
N THR A 79 -27.31 5.40 1.34
CA THR A 79 -26.09 5.72 0.61
C THR A 79 -26.03 4.92 -0.68
N CYS A 80 -25.44 5.52 -1.71
CA CYS A 80 -25.07 4.85 -2.95
C CYS A 80 -23.58 5.04 -3.15
N SER A 81 -22.83 3.93 -3.13
CA SER A 81 -21.37 3.93 -3.25
C SER A 81 -20.97 3.44 -4.63
N ILE A 82 -20.05 4.15 -5.27
CA ILE A 82 -19.47 3.78 -6.56
C ILE A 82 -18.02 3.41 -6.31
N LEU A 83 -17.60 2.24 -6.77
CA LEU A 83 -16.22 1.77 -6.72
C LEU A 83 -15.60 1.89 -8.12
N ASP A 84 -14.54 2.68 -8.23
CA ASP A 84 -13.68 2.76 -9.41
C ASP A 84 -12.24 2.47 -8.95
N MET A 85 -11.67 1.38 -9.44
CA MET A 85 -10.34 0.93 -9.06
C MET A 85 -9.56 0.45 -10.28
N SER A 86 -8.23 0.48 -10.17
CA SER A 86 -7.35 -0.05 -11.21
C SER A 86 -7.67 -1.53 -11.48
N GLY A 87 -7.85 -1.86 -12.76
CA GLY A 87 -8.00 -3.25 -13.19
C GLY A 87 -6.72 -4.06 -13.05
N PHE A 88 -6.84 -5.38 -13.22
CA PHE A 88 -5.70 -6.30 -13.19
C PHE A 88 -4.60 -5.93 -14.20
N GLU A 89 -3.34 -5.94 -13.77
CA GLU A 89 -2.17 -5.55 -14.57
C GLU A 89 -1.17 -6.70 -14.74
N ASN A 90 -0.63 -6.85 -15.95
CA ASN A 90 0.47 -7.76 -16.24
C ASN A 90 1.37 -7.18 -17.33
N PHE A 91 2.49 -6.60 -16.91
CA PHE A 91 3.50 -5.99 -17.78
C PHE A 91 4.68 -6.93 -18.04
N GLN A 92 5.62 -6.47 -18.87
CA GLN A 92 6.89 -7.18 -19.09
C GLN A 92 7.72 -7.32 -17.81
N VAL A 93 7.67 -6.31 -16.95
CA VAL A 93 8.30 -6.31 -15.62
C VAL A 93 7.24 -5.83 -14.63
N ASN A 94 6.80 -6.71 -13.73
CA ASN A 94 5.84 -6.40 -12.69
C ASN A 94 6.60 -6.21 -11.37
N SER A 95 6.39 -5.07 -10.71
CA SER A 95 7.02 -4.81 -9.41
C SER A 95 5.98 -4.83 -8.29
N PHE A 96 6.33 -4.25 -7.14
CA PHE A 96 5.49 -4.23 -5.94
C PHE A 96 4.15 -3.55 -6.19
N GLU A 97 4.13 -2.52 -7.01
CA GLU A 97 2.92 -1.78 -7.36
C GLU A 97 1.90 -2.69 -8.07
N GLN A 98 2.34 -3.48 -9.06
CA GLN A 98 1.47 -4.45 -9.74
C GLN A 98 1.01 -5.56 -8.78
N LEU A 99 1.86 -5.98 -7.83
CA LEU A 99 1.45 -6.94 -6.80
C LEU A 99 0.27 -6.38 -5.99
N CYS A 100 0.38 -5.15 -5.49
CA CYS A 100 -0.67 -4.50 -4.71
C CYS A 100 -1.97 -4.35 -5.53
N ILE A 101 -1.87 -3.89 -6.78
CA ILE A 101 -3.03 -3.77 -7.68
C ILE A 101 -3.70 -5.13 -7.89
N ASN A 102 -2.92 -6.17 -8.17
CA ASN A 102 -3.46 -7.50 -8.44
C ASN A 102 -4.02 -8.16 -7.18
N VAL A 103 -3.43 -7.95 -6.00
CA VAL A 103 -3.99 -8.42 -4.71
C VAL A 103 -5.33 -7.75 -4.41
N ALA A 104 -5.49 -6.46 -4.70
CA ALA A 104 -6.78 -5.78 -4.57
C ALA A 104 -7.82 -6.36 -5.53
N ASN A 105 -7.44 -6.66 -6.78
CA ASN A 105 -8.32 -7.31 -7.74
C ASN A 105 -8.69 -8.75 -7.31
N GLU A 106 -7.78 -9.50 -6.70
CA GLU A 106 -8.10 -10.83 -6.12
C GLU A 106 -9.14 -10.72 -5.00
N HIS A 107 -9.03 -9.73 -4.11
CA HIS A 107 -10.03 -9.50 -3.06
C HIS A 107 -11.38 -9.11 -3.64
N LEU A 108 -11.40 -8.25 -4.67
CA LEU A 108 -12.63 -7.89 -5.35
C LEU A 108 -13.27 -9.14 -6.00
N GLN A 109 -12.47 -9.97 -6.68
CA GLN A 109 -12.94 -11.21 -7.29
C GLN A 109 -13.49 -12.19 -6.23
N TYR A 110 -12.83 -12.29 -5.08
CA TYR A 110 -13.29 -13.11 -3.96
C TYR A 110 -14.64 -12.60 -3.43
N TYR A 111 -14.78 -11.28 -3.25
CA TYR A 111 -16.04 -10.67 -2.84
C TYR A 111 -17.17 -10.96 -3.83
N PHE A 112 -16.93 -10.80 -5.13
CA PHE A 112 -17.89 -11.15 -6.18
C PHE A 112 -18.32 -12.62 -6.11
N ASN A 113 -17.35 -13.51 -5.93
CA ASN A 113 -17.57 -14.95 -5.86
C ASN A 113 -18.44 -15.34 -4.66
N GLU A 114 -18.12 -14.83 -3.47
CA GLU A 114 -18.80 -15.18 -2.23
C GLU A 114 -20.15 -14.48 -2.06
N HIS A 115 -20.29 -13.23 -2.50
CA HIS A 115 -21.50 -12.45 -2.18
C HIS A 115 -22.49 -12.43 -3.34
N ILE A 116 -22.02 -12.13 -4.56
CA ILE A 116 -22.96 -11.89 -5.66
C ILE A 116 -23.53 -13.19 -6.18
N PHE A 117 -22.71 -14.21 -6.47
CA PHE A 117 -23.25 -15.47 -6.99
C PHE A 117 -24.09 -16.23 -5.96
N LEU A 118 -23.70 -16.21 -4.68
CA LEU A 118 -24.48 -16.87 -3.64
C LEU A 118 -25.81 -16.17 -3.39
N GLN A 119 -25.82 -14.83 -3.37
CA GLN A 119 -27.05 -14.07 -3.22
C GLN A 119 -27.97 -14.26 -4.42
N GLU A 120 -27.43 -14.23 -5.64
CA GLU A 120 -28.22 -14.42 -6.85
C GLU A 120 -28.82 -15.84 -6.94
N GLU A 121 -28.09 -16.89 -6.53
CA GLU A 121 -28.65 -18.25 -6.42
C GLU A 121 -29.80 -18.30 -5.40
N GLN A 122 -29.67 -17.58 -4.28
CA GLN A 122 -30.70 -17.52 -3.25
C GLN A 122 -31.97 -16.79 -3.72
N ASP A 123 -31.82 -15.72 -4.49
CA ASP A 123 -32.95 -14.97 -5.07
C ASP A 123 -33.72 -15.84 -6.07
N TYR A 124 -33.01 -16.53 -6.99
CA TYR A 124 -33.66 -17.47 -7.91
C TYR A 124 -34.45 -18.57 -7.19
N ARG A 125 -33.89 -19.15 -6.12
CA ARG A 125 -34.59 -20.15 -5.30
C ARG A 125 -35.82 -19.57 -4.62
N THR A 126 -35.74 -18.35 -4.12
CA THR A 126 -36.84 -17.67 -3.43
C THR A 126 -37.99 -17.35 -4.40
N GLU A 127 -37.66 -16.98 -5.63
CA GLU A 127 -38.64 -16.69 -6.69
C GLU A 127 -39.17 -17.94 -7.41
N GLY A 128 -38.65 -19.13 -7.10
CA GLY A 128 -39.05 -20.38 -7.74
C GLY A 128 -38.57 -20.51 -9.19
N VAL A 129 -37.55 -19.75 -9.59
CA VAL A 129 -36.95 -19.78 -10.92
C VAL A 129 -35.94 -20.93 -10.98
N SER A 130 -36.03 -21.75 -12.03
CA SER A 130 -35.07 -22.85 -12.24
C SER A 130 -33.69 -22.29 -12.62
N CYS A 131 -32.81 -22.12 -11.63
CA CYS A 131 -31.43 -21.69 -11.85
C CYS A 131 -30.50 -22.90 -12.08
N HIS A 132 -29.57 -22.78 -13.02
CA HIS A 132 -28.46 -23.71 -13.16
C HIS A 132 -27.32 -23.21 -12.29
N LYS A 133 -26.83 -24.04 -11.36
CA LYS A 133 -25.74 -23.64 -10.46
C LYS A 133 -24.52 -23.21 -11.28
N VAL A 134 -24.19 -21.92 -11.24
CA VAL A 134 -23.00 -21.38 -11.88
C VAL A 134 -21.79 -21.94 -11.13
N GLN A 135 -20.96 -22.74 -11.82
CA GLN A 135 -19.69 -23.17 -11.28
C GLN A 135 -18.67 -22.05 -11.50
N PHE A 136 -18.25 -21.41 -10.41
CA PHE A 136 -17.14 -20.46 -10.43
C PHE A 136 -15.91 -21.07 -9.78
N GLN A 137 -14.74 -20.58 -10.18
CA GLN A 137 -13.48 -20.94 -9.55
C GLN A 137 -13.26 -20.03 -8.34
N ASN A 138 -13.36 -20.60 -7.14
CA ASN A 138 -13.01 -19.88 -5.92
C ASN A 138 -11.50 -19.52 -5.92
N ASN A 139 -11.16 -18.35 -5.42
CA ASN A 139 -9.81 -17.83 -5.25
C ASN A 139 -9.44 -17.56 -3.77
N GLU A 140 -10.22 -18.08 -2.81
CA GLU A 140 -9.93 -18.03 -1.36
C GLU A 140 -8.52 -18.53 -1.02
N ASP A 141 -8.04 -19.56 -1.73
CA ASP A 141 -6.67 -20.06 -1.57
C ASP A 141 -5.60 -19.01 -1.91
N LEU A 142 -5.87 -18.10 -2.86
CA LEU A 142 -5.00 -16.95 -3.12
C LEU A 142 -5.10 -15.88 -2.03
N ILE A 143 -6.31 -15.64 -1.50
CA ILE A 143 -6.48 -14.69 -0.40
C ILE A 143 -5.66 -15.15 0.81
N GLU A 144 -5.72 -16.42 1.16
CA GLU A 144 -4.89 -17.00 2.23
C GLU A 144 -3.39 -16.96 1.90
N LEU A 145 -3.00 -17.21 0.65
CA LEU A 145 -1.60 -17.09 0.22
C LEU A 145 -1.05 -15.66 0.40
N PHE A 146 -1.87 -14.62 0.20
CA PHE A 146 -1.46 -13.23 0.35
C PHE A 146 -1.55 -12.73 1.79
N MET A 147 -2.70 -12.96 2.44
CA MET A 147 -3.11 -12.34 3.70
C MET A 147 -2.96 -13.24 4.94
N GLY A 148 -2.72 -14.55 4.75
CA GLY A 148 -2.57 -15.49 5.84
C GLY A 148 -1.39 -15.14 6.75
N THR A 149 -1.35 -15.74 7.95
CA THR A 149 -0.33 -15.46 8.99
C THR A 149 1.11 -15.67 8.51
N LEU A 150 1.32 -16.56 7.54
CA LEU A 150 2.60 -16.80 6.85
C LEU A 150 2.47 -16.55 5.34
N GLY A 151 1.56 -15.66 4.97
CA GLY A 151 1.31 -15.23 3.59
C GLY A 151 2.38 -14.27 3.08
N ILE A 152 2.31 -13.96 1.80
CA ILE A 152 3.31 -13.14 1.09
C ILE A 152 3.47 -11.77 1.77
N LEU A 153 2.38 -11.10 2.16
CA LEU A 153 2.47 -9.77 2.77
C LEU A 153 3.02 -9.81 4.19
N ALA A 154 2.63 -10.83 4.98
CA ALA A 154 3.18 -11.02 6.32
C ALA A 154 4.70 -11.29 6.30
N LEU A 155 5.15 -12.12 5.36
CA LEU A 155 6.57 -12.40 5.17
C LEU A 155 7.34 -11.17 4.68
N LEU A 156 6.74 -10.36 3.80
CA LEU A 156 7.29 -9.09 3.35
C LEU A 156 7.47 -8.10 4.51
N ASP A 157 6.47 -7.95 5.36
CA ASP A 157 6.53 -7.08 6.54
C ASP A 157 7.60 -7.53 7.53
N GLU A 158 7.67 -8.84 7.78
CA GLU A 158 8.68 -9.41 8.66
C GLU A 158 10.09 -9.12 8.14
N GLU A 159 10.34 -9.38 6.86
CA GLU A 159 11.64 -9.18 6.21
C GLU A 159 12.00 -7.68 6.11
N SER A 160 10.99 -6.82 5.92
CA SER A 160 11.16 -5.35 5.88
C SER A 160 11.69 -4.79 7.20
N ARG A 161 11.41 -5.43 8.34
CA ARG A 161 11.88 -4.99 9.67
C ARG A 161 13.36 -5.32 9.93
N PHE A 162 13.96 -6.25 9.19
CA PHE A 162 15.34 -6.65 9.40
C PHE A 162 16.31 -5.75 8.62
N PRO A 163 17.21 -5.00 9.29
CA PRO A 163 18.09 -4.02 8.62
C PRO A 163 19.07 -4.62 7.61
N LYS A 164 19.37 -5.92 7.72
CA LYS A 164 20.31 -6.64 6.84
C LYS A 164 19.62 -7.48 5.76
N ALA A 165 18.30 -7.51 5.73
CA ALA A 165 17.56 -8.23 4.71
C ALA A 165 17.65 -7.52 3.35
N ASN A 166 17.60 -8.30 2.28
CA ASN A 166 17.60 -7.84 0.89
C ASN A 166 16.51 -8.57 0.09
N ASP A 167 16.23 -8.09 -1.13
CA ASP A 167 15.12 -8.64 -1.92
C ASP A 167 15.35 -10.12 -2.33
N GLU A 168 16.60 -10.58 -2.42
CA GLU A 168 16.91 -11.99 -2.65
C GLU A 168 16.56 -12.86 -1.42
N SER A 169 16.89 -12.41 -0.21
CA SER A 169 16.53 -13.13 1.03
C SER A 169 15.02 -13.19 1.21
N LEU A 170 14.30 -12.13 0.84
CA LEU A 170 12.84 -12.10 0.79
C LEU A 170 12.28 -13.18 -0.15
N VAL A 171 12.77 -13.24 -1.40
CA VAL A 171 12.28 -14.22 -2.38
C VAL A 171 12.63 -15.65 -1.97
N GLN A 172 13.81 -15.88 -1.39
CA GLN A 172 14.16 -17.17 -0.80
C GLN A 172 13.17 -17.58 0.31
N LYS A 173 12.72 -16.62 1.13
CA LYS A 173 11.70 -16.84 2.17
C LYS A 173 10.33 -17.18 1.56
N PHE A 174 9.91 -16.49 0.51
CA PHE A 174 8.70 -16.87 -0.23
C PHE A 174 8.82 -18.27 -0.82
N HIS A 175 9.96 -18.61 -1.44
CA HIS A 175 10.20 -19.94 -1.99
C HIS A 175 10.21 -21.04 -0.94
N SER A 176 10.63 -20.77 0.30
CA SER A 176 10.64 -21.79 1.34
C SER A 176 9.24 -22.04 1.91
N HIS A 177 8.45 -20.99 2.12
CA HIS A 177 7.13 -21.06 2.74
C HIS A 177 6.00 -21.37 1.75
N CYS A 178 6.05 -20.82 0.55
CA CYS A 178 4.94 -20.88 -0.42
C CYS A 178 5.09 -21.96 -1.50
N LYS A 179 6.24 -22.66 -1.61
CA LYS A 179 6.51 -23.62 -2.72
C LYS A 179 5.49 -24.74 -2.89
N VAL A 180 4.78 -25.12 -1.83
CA VAL A 180 3.80 -26.21 -1.88
C VAL A 180 2.46 -25.72 -2.42
N HIS A 181 2.23 -24.40 -2.41
CA HIS A 181 0.98 -23.81 -2.86
C HIS A 181 0.81 -23.98 -4.38
N PRO A 182 -0.32 -24.54 -4.86
CA PRO A 182 -0.52 -24.88 -6.28
C PRO A 182 -0.46 -23.67 -7.21
N ARG A 183 -0.76 -22.48 -6.70
CA ARG A 183 -0.72 -21.22 -7.46
C ARG A 183 0.58 -20.44 -7.31
N TYR A 184 1.52 -20.89 -6.48
CA TYR A 184 2.82 -20.26 -6.35
C TYR A 184 3.79 -20.81 -7.40
N ILE A 185 4.53 -19.92 -8.05
CA ILE A 185 5.46 -20.25 -9.12
C ILE A 185 6.85 -19.80 -8.71
N LYS A 186 7.80 -20.74 -8.69
CA LYS A 186 9.22 -20.44 -8.57
C LYS A 186 9.86 -20.40 -9.97
N PRO A 187 10.27 -19.23 -10.49
CA PRO A 187 11.00 -19.14 -11.75
C PRO A 187 12.32 -19.90 -11.70
N ARG A 188 12.77 -20.45 -12.84
CA ARG A 188 14.01 -21.25 -12.90
C ARG A 188 15.29 -20.42 -13.03
N SER A 189 15.19 -19.18 -13.51
CA SER A 189 16.34 -18.40 -14.01
C SER A 189 16.57 -17.07 -13.31
N ASN A 190 15.70 -16.66 -12.38
CA ASN A 190 15.83 -15.40 -11.67
C ASN A 190 15.60 -15.63 -10.18
N GLU A 191 16.65 -15.47 -9.37
CA GLU A 191 16.63 -15.70 -7.92
C GLU A 191 15.89 -14.59 -7.15
N SER A 192 15.68 -13.43 -7.78
CA SER A 192 14.95 -12.30 -7.22
C SER A 192 13.51 -12.20 -7.75
N ALA A 193 12.95 -13.27 -8.31
CA ALA A 193 11.59 -13.27 -8.84
C ALA A 193 10.73 -14.40 -8.27
N PHE A 194 9.44 -14.14 -8.16
CA PHE A 194 8.43 -15.14 -7.85
C PHE A 194 7.21 -14.92 -8.74
N GLY A 195 6.37 -15.93 -8.90
CA GLY A 195 5.15 -15.80 -9.69
C GLY A 195 3.94 -16.33 -8.97
N ILE A 196 2.77 -15.85 -9.39
CA ILE A 196 1.48 -16.24 -8.85
C ILE A 196 0.54 -16.52 -10.02
N HIS A 197 -0.24 -17.60 -9.91
CA HIS A 197 -1.34 -17.90 -10.80
C HIS A 197 -2.62 -17.24 -10.27
N HIS A 198 -2.82 -15.99 -10.65
CA HIS A 198 -3.99 -15.17 -10.34
C HIS A 198 -5.25 -15.68 -11.04
N TYR A 199 -6.42 -15.21 -10.62
CA TYR A 199 -7.69 -15.50 -11.32
C TYR A 199 -7.64 -15.10 -12.81
N ALA A 200 -6.96 -13.99 -13.12
CA ALA A 200 -6.81 -13.47 -14.47
C ALA A 200 -5.60 -14.04 -15.24
N GLY A 201 -4.75 -14.85 -14.60
CA GLY A 201 -3.64 -15.54 -15.27
C GLY A 201 -2.33 -15.54 -14.48
N LYS A 202 -1.25 -15.98 -15.14
CA LYS A 202 0.08 -16.06 -14.53
C LYS A 202 0.77 -14.70 -14.59
N VAL A 203 1.25 -14.23 -13.44
CA VAL A 203 2.08 -13.02 -13.33
C VAL A 203 3.39 -13.40 -12.64
N VAL A 204 4.51 -12.88 -13.16
CA VAL A 204 5.82 -13.00 -12.53
C VAL A 204 6.22 -11.61 -12.04
N TYR A 205 6.55 -11.53 -10.77
CA TYR A 205 6.97 -10.33 -10.07
C TYR A 205 8.48 -10.34 -9.89
N ASP A 206 9.07 -9.19 -10.17
CA ASP A 206 10.46 -8.88 -9.89
C ASP A 206 10.55 -8.20 -8.53
N ALA A 207 11.12 -8.91 -7.56
CA ALA A 207 11.14 -8.46 -6.17
C ALA A 207 12.14 -7.34 -5.89
N ARG A 208 12.97 -6.96 -6.87
CA ARG A 208 13.94 -5.86 -6.70
C ARG A 208 13.23 -4.58 -6.25
N GLY A 209 13.66 -4.04 -5.12
CA GLY A 209 13.08 -2.85 -4.49
C GLY A 209 11.83 -3.12 -3.65
N PHE A 210 11.37 -4.37 -3.46
CA PHE A 210 10.17 -4.65 -2.67
C PHE A 210 10.33 -4.22 -1.22
N LEU A 211 11.46 -4.56 -0.58
CA LEU A 211 11.67 -4.21 0.83
C LEU A 211 11.74 -2.70 1.02
N GLU A 212 12.37 -1.98 0.09
CA GLU A 212 12.45 -0.52 0.14
C GLU A 212 11.06 0.10 -0.02
N LYS A 213 10.30 -0.33 -1.02
CA LYS A 213 8.93 0.13 -1.29
C LYS A 213 7.96 -0.17 -0.14
N ASN A 214 8.14 -1.29 0.56
CA ASN A 214 7.31 -1.66 1.70
C ASN A 214 7.69 -0.93 2.99
N ARG A 215 8.97 -0.58 3.18
CA ARG A 215 9.43 0.14 4.38
C ARG A 215 8.88 1.56 4.47
N ASP A 216 8.71 2.23 3.32
CA ASP A 216 8.13 3.57 3.16
C ASP A 216 8.48 4.59 4.27
N ASN A 217 9.73 4.56 4.75
CA ASN A 217 10.14 5.32 5.92
C ASN A 217 10.79 6.64 5.51
N LEU A 218 10.19 7.75 5.94
CA LEU A 218 10.80 9.08 5.83
C LEU A 218 11.69 9.37 7.04
N SER A 219 12.93 9.80 6.81
CA SER A 219 13.86 10.13 7.92
C SER A 219 13.36 11.29 8.77
N ALA A 220 13.53 11.21 10.09
CA ALA A 220 13.15 12.28 11.03
C ALA A 220 13.76 13.65 10.67
N ASN A 221 15.00 13.68 10.17
CA ASN A 221 15.67 14.91 9.72
C ASN A 221 14.87 15.64 8.64
N LEU A 222 14.27 14.90 7.71
CA LEU A 222 13.46 15.47 6.64
C LEU A 222 12.12 15.97 7.16
N ILE A 223 11.51 15.25 8.10
CA ILE A 223 10.28 15.70 8.76
C ILE A 223 10.54 17.03 9.48
N GLU A 224 11.53 17.08 10.38
CA GLU A 224 11.93 18.30 11.08
C GLU A 224 12.30 19.45 10.13
N CYS A 225 12.85 19.13 8.96
CA CYS A 225 13.14 20.12 7.92
C CYS A 225 11.88 20.69 7.29
N MET A 226 10.96 19.83 6.87
CA MET A 226 9.71 20.25 6.23
C MET A 226 8.78 21.02 7.19
N GLU A 227 8.79 20.68 8.48
CA GLU A 227 8.07 21.41 9.52
C GLU A 227 8.49 22.89 9.60
N LYS A 228 9.75 23.21 9.28
CA LYS A 228 10.28 24.58 9.27
C LYS A 228 10.08 25.33 7.95
N SER A 229 9.34 24.74 7.01
CA SER A 229 8.95 25.43 5.77
C SER A 229 8.24 26.75 6.08
N GLY A 230 8.64 27.82 5.37
CA GLY A 230 7.92 29.10 5.41
C GLY A 230 6.54 29.06 4.73
N ILE A 231 6.21 27.99 4.02
CA ILE A 231 4.87 27.74 3.49
C ILE A 231 4.06 26.97 4.54
N GLU A 232 3.01 27.61 5.04
CA GLU A 232 2.12 27.08 6.10
C GLU A 232 1.54 25.71 5.73
N LEU A 233 1.11 25.52 4.48
CA LEU A 233 0.59 24.23 4.04
C LEU A 233 1.63 23.12 4.20
N ILE A 234 2.86 23.33 3.74
CA ILE A 234 3.92 22.30 3.85
C ILE A 234 4.23 22.04 5.32
N SER A 235 4.40 23.07 6.14
CA SER A 235 4.62 22.89 7.58
C SER A 235 3.49 22.08 8.24
N HIS A 236 2.24 22.39 7.93
CA HIS A 236 1.06 21.68 8.42
C HIS A 236 1.00 20.21 7.97
N LEU A 237 1.31 19.93 6.70
CA LEU A 237 1.41 18.57 6.16
C LEU A 237 2.44 17.73 6.92
N PHE A 238 3.48 18.36 7.49
CA PHE A 238 4.56 17.67 8.19
C PHE A 238 4.42 17.58 9.71
N HIS A 239 3.59 18.41 10.33
CA HIS A 239 3.28 18.36 11.76
C HIS A 239 2.22 17.33 12.18
N THR A 240 1.33 16.91 11.27
CA THR A 240 0.07 16.21 11.65
C THR A 240 0.14 14.68 11.51
N THR A 241 1.29 14.05 11.79
CA THR A 241 1.51 12.62 11.52
C THR A 241 0.80 11.61 12.43
N ASP A 242 -0.06 12.03 13.35
CA ASP A 242 -0.82 11.09 14.21
C ASP A 242 -2.23 10.72 13.69
N ASP A 243 -2.72 11.34 12.60
CA ASP A 243 -4.10 11.12 12.12
C ASP A 243 -4.23 10.08 10.98
N ILE A 244 -3.14 9.44 10.54
CA ILE A 244 -3.18 8.46 9.43
C ILE A 244 -3.27 7.00 9.93
N SER A 245 -2.99 6.75 11.21
CA SER A 245 -3.27 5.45 11.83
C SER A 245 -4.65 5.46 12.49
N HIS A 246 -5.59 4.71 11.92
CA HIS A 246 -6.92 4.40 12.46
C HIS A 246 -8.03 5.44 12.22
N SER A 247 -8.50 5.52 10.97
CA SER A 247 -9.92 5.75 10.72
C SER A 247 -10.46 4.71 9.74
N SER A 248 -10.72 3.52 10.27
CA SER A 248 -11.67 2.53 9.73
C SER A 248 -12.23 1.76 10.92
#